data_AF-A0A1B6L0H8-F1
#
_entry.id   AF-A0A1B6L0H8-F1
#
_cell.length_a   1.000
_cell.length_b   1.000
_cell.length_c   1.000
_cell.angle_alpha   90.00
_cell.angle_beta   90.00
_cell.angle_gamma   90.00
#
_symmetry.space_group_name_H-M   'P 1'
#
loop_
_entity.id
_entity.type
_entity.pdbx_description
1 polymer ?
#
loop_
_entity_poly.entity_id
_entity_poly.type
_entity_poly.pdbx_seq_one_letter_code
_entity_poly.pdbx_strand_id
1 'polypeptide(L)'
;NMTEQQTKSPLQEEVVIRIAKAHNKSPGQVLLRHLVQLGIAVIPKSAHPDRIKQNIDIFDFKLTDKDMADLAAFDLGEAGRKFFVSNMFQGYDKHPECPYGKP
;
A
#
# COMPACT_ATOMS: atom_id res chain seq x y z
N ASN A 1 5.23 14.13 22.79
CA ASN A 1 5.90 14.66 21.58
C ASN A 1 6.01 13.57 20.54
N MET A 2 5.84 13.98 19.28
CA MET A 2 5.45 13.19 18.10
C MET A 2 3.99 12.76 18.14
N THR A 3 3.12 13.67 17.73
CA THR A 3 1.76 13.38 17.29
C THR A 3 1.84 12.33 16.18
N GLU A 4 1.29 11.14 16.44
CA GLU A 4 0.93 10.18 15.40
C GLU A 4 0.03 10.90 14.38
N GLN A 5 0.60 11.34 13.26
CA GLN A 5 -0.24 11.64 12.11
C GLN A 5 -0.76 10.28 11.64
N GLN A 6 -2.00 9.97 12.01
CA GLN A 6 -2.72 8.80 11.53
C GLN A 6 -2.87 8.93 10.02
N THR A 7 -1.90 8.38 9.29
CA THR A 7 -1.86 8.43 7.82
C THR A 7 -3.11 7.75 7.28
N LYS A 8 -3.87 8.51 6.48
CA LYS A 8 -5.11 8.07 5.84
C LYS A 8 -4.92 6.73 5.14
N SER A 9 -5.99 5.93 5.11
CA SER A 9 -5.96 4.63 4.43
C SER A 9 -5.75 4.85 2.93
N PRO A 10 -4.79 4.16 2.27
CA PRO A 10 -4.61 4.25 0.82
C PRO A 10 -5.89 3.90 0.04
N LEU A 11 -6.76 3.08 0.63
CA LEU A 11 -8.05 2.68 0.05
C LEU A 11 -9.05 3.85 -0.07
N GLN A 12 -8.82 4.94 0.67
CA GLN A 12 -9.68 6.13 0.71
C GLN A 12 -9.10 7.29 -0.08
N GLU A 13 -7.99 7.08 -0.80
CA GLU A 13 -7.37 8.15 -1.56
C GLU A 13 -8.10 8.41 -2.85
N GLU A 14 -8.28 9.70 -3.17
CA GLU A 14 -9.08 10.13 -4.31
C GLU A 14 -8.51 9.60 -5.62
N VAL A 15 -7.18 9.56 -5.74
CA VAL A 15 -6.48 8.98 -6.89
C VAL A 15 -6.85 7.50 -7.06
N VAL A 16 -6.85 6.72 -5.98
CA VAL A 16 -7.16 5.28 -6.00
C VAL A 16 -8.64 5.05 -6.30
N ILE A 17 -9.53 5.82 -5.67
CA ILE A 17 -10.98 5.75 -5.90
C ILE A 17 -11.32 6.09 -7.36
N ARG A 18 -10.71 7.14 -7.92
CA ARG A 18 -10.91 7.54 -9.32
C ARG A 18 -10.48 6.44 -10.28
N ILE A 19 -9.30 5.87 -10.08
CA ILE A 19 -8.77 4.78 -10.92
C ILE A 19 -9.66 3.53 -10.78
N ALA A 20 -10.08 3.19 -9.55
CA ALA A 20 -10.98 2.07 -9.29
C ALA A 20 -12.30 2.20 -10.07
N LYS A 21 -12.90 3.39 -10.06
CA LYS A 21 -14.11 3.69 -10.87
C LYS A 21 -13.86 3.55 -12.37
N ALA A 22 -12.73 4.06 -12.87
CA ALA A 22 -12.40 4.00 -14.31
C ALA A 22 -12.25 2.56 -14.83
N HIS A 23 -11.75 1.66 -14.00
CA HIS A 23 -11.56 0.23 -14.34
C HIS A 23 -12.72 -0.67 -13.90
N ASN A 24 -13.77 -0.13 -13.28
CA ASN A 24 -14.86 -0.88 -12.66
C ASN A 24 -14.36 -1.96 -11.67
N LYS A 25 -13.37 -1.59 -10.85
CA LYS A 25 -12.73 -2.44 -9.84
C LYS A 25 -12.80 -1.77 -8.46
N SER A 26 -12.46 -2.51 -7.41
CA SER A 26 -12.34 -1.95 -6.06
C SER A 26 -11.01 -1.21 -5.85
N PRO A 27 -10.92 -0.26 -4.91
CA PRO A 27 -9.64 0.36 -4.53
C PRO A 27 -8.57 -0.66 -4.13
N GLY A 28 -8.95 -1.75 -3.47
CA GLY A 28 -8.03 -2.83 -3.11
C GLY A 28 -7.44 -3.53 -4.34
N GLN A 29 -8.27 -3.83 -5.35
CA GLN A 29 -7.81 -4.42 -6.61
C GLN A 29 -6.83 -3.51 -7.35
N VAL A 30 -7.08 -2.20 -7.36
CA VAL A 30 -6.16 -1.22 -7.98
C VAL A 30 -4.79 -1.22 -7.32
N LEU A 31 -4.74 -1.17 -5.97
CA LEU A 31 -3.47 -1.19 -5.24
C LEU A 31 -2.70 -2.49 -5.44
N LEU A 32 -3.39 -3.63 -5.45
CA LEU A 32 -2.76 -4.94 -5.71
C LEU A 32 -2.26 -5.03 -7.15
N ARG A 33 -3.08 -4.60 -8.12
CA ARG A 33 -2.70 -4.56 -9.53
C ARG A 33 -1.48 -3.69 -9.78
N HIS A 34 -1.39 -2.54 -9.11
CA HIS A 34 -0.25 -1.64 -9.23
C HIS A 34 1.07 -2.33 -8.88
N LEU A 35 1.13 -3.00 -7.72
CA LEU A 35 2.32 -3.73 -7.29
C LEU A 35 2.65 -4.89 -8.23
N VAL A 36 1.64 -5.69 -8.64
CA VAL A 36 1.85 -6.80 -9.58
C VAL A 36 2.35 -6.30 -10.94
N GLN A 37 1.85 -5.16 -11.43
CA GLN A 37 2.28 -4.57 -12.69
C GLN A 37 3.70 -3.99 -12.64
N LEU A 38 4.21 -3.67 -11.44
CA LEU A 38 5.62 -3.36 -11.19
C LEU A 38 6.51 -4.61 -11.08
N GLY A 39 5.93 -5.82 -11.18
CA GLY A 39 6.65 -7.08 -10.99
C GLY A 39 6.82 -7.49 -9.52
N ILE A 40 6.08 -6.87 -8.60
CA ILE A 40 6.17 -7.13 -7.16
C ILE A 40 5.09 -8.15 -6.75
N ALA A 41 5.52 -9.22 -6.08
CA ALA A 41 4.59 -10.20 -5.51
C ALA A 41 3.82 -9.61 -4.31
N VAL A 42 2.53 -9.94 -4.20
CA VAL A 42 1.63 -9.43 -3.13
C VAL A 42 0.97 -10.56 -2.36
N ILE A 43 0.79 -10.36 -1.04
CA ILE A 43 0.20 -11.34 -0.12
C ILE A 43 -0.95 -10.72 0.72
N PRO A 44 -2.07 -10.34 0.09
CA PRO A 44 -3.16 -9.67 0.80
C PRO A 44 -3.89 -10.61 1.77
N LYS A 45 -3.86 -10.28 3.06
CA LYS A 45 -4.58 -11.03 4.10
C LYS A 45 -6.08 -10.72 4.09
N SER A 46 -6.93 -11.76 4.10
CA SER A 46 -8.36 -11.65 4.34
C SER A 46 -8.92 -12.94 4.97
N ALA A 47 -9.94 -12.81 5.82
CA ALA A 47 -10.78 -13.92 6.26
C ALA A 47 -12.19 -13.88 5.61
N HIS A 48 -12.50 -12.82 4.86
CA HIS A 48 -13.78 -12.66 4.18
C HIS A 48 -13.71 -13.28 2.78
N PRO A 49 -14.57 -14.28 2.45
CA PRO A 49 -14.53 -14.98 1.17
C PRO A 49 -14.61 -14.06 -0.05
N ASP A 50 -15.47 -13.04 0.00
CA ASP A 50 -15.64 -12.13 -1.13
C ASP A 50 -14.38 -11.30 -1.39
N ARG A 51 -13.70 -10.86 -0.33
CA ARG A 51 -12.41 -10.16 -0.45
C ARG A 51 -11.31 -11.09 -0.94
N ILE A 52 -11.31 -12.36 -0.56
CA ILE A 52 -10.34 -13.34 -1.07
C ILE A 52 -10.49 -13.47 -2.59
N LYS A 53 -11.73 -13.60 -3.07
CA LYS A 53 -12.04 -13.64 -4.51
C LYS A 53 -11.63 -12.34 -5.21
N GLN A 54 -11.97 -11.19 -4.66
CA GLN A 54 -11.60 -9.89 -5.23
C GLN A 54 -10.08 -9.67 -5.28
N ASN A 55 -9.34 -10.13 -4.27
CA ASN A 55 -7.90 -9.94 -4.20
C ASN A 55 -7.13 -10.71 -5.29
N ILE A 56 -7.67 -11.84 -5.75
CA ILE A 56 -7.07 -12.61 -6.86
C ILE A 56 -7.59 -12.15 -8.23
N ASP A 57 -8.76 -11.52 -8.29
CA ASP A 57 -9.36 -10.94 -9.49
C ASP A 57 -8.68 -9.62 -9.90
N ILE A 58 -7.38 -9.68 -10.19
CA ILE A 58 -6.53 -8.54 -10.54
C ILE A 58 -5.73 -8.74 -11.83
N PHE A 59 -5.95 -9.84 -12.53
CA PHE A 59 -5.20 -10.21 -13.75
C PHE A 59 -5.98 -9.96 -15.03
N ASP A 60 -7.26 -9.62 -14.94
CA ASP A 60 -8.17 -9.38 -16.05
C ASP A 60 -8.19 -7.90 -16.52
N PHE A 61 -7.45 -7.02 -15.85
CA PHE A 61 -7.31 -5.61 -16.23
C PHE A 61 -5.86 -5.12 -16.12
N LYS A 62 -5.58 -3.99 -16.77
CA LYS A 62 -4.26 -3.34 -16.79
C LYS A 62 -4.42 -1.86 -16.46
N LEU A 63 -3.59 -1.37 -15.54
CA LEU A 63 -3.51 0.07 -15.25
C LEU A 63 -2.81 0.77 -16.42
N THR A 64 -3.33 1.92 -16.82
CA THR A 64 -2.70 2.74 -17.87
C THR A 64 -1.40 3.35 -17.36
N ASP A 65 -0.54 3.81 -18.27
CA ASP A 65 0.71 4.48 -17.87
C ASP A 65 0.43 5.74 -17.04
N LYS A 66 -0.68 6.42 -17.32
CA LYS A 66 -1.17 7.53 -16.52
C LYS A 66 -1.58 7.08 -15.11
N ASP A 67 -2.34 6.00 -14.98
CA ASP A 67 -2.74 5.48 -13.66
C ASP A 67 -1.51 5.08 -12.83
N MET A 68 -0.53 4.45 -13.48
CA MET A 68 0.74 4.07 -12.85
C MET A 68 1.52 5.30 -12.37
N ALA A 69 1.61 6.36 -13.19
CA ALA A 69 2.27 7.61 -12.83
C ALA A 69 1.54 8.35 -11.69
N ASP A 70 0.20 8.41 -11.74
CA ASP A 70 -0.62 9.04 -10.70
C ASP A 70 -0.46 8.32 -9.34
N LEU A 71 -0.37 6.99 -9.35
CA LEU A 71 -0.13 6.20 -8.13
C LEU A 71 1.30 6.35 -7.61
N ALA A 72 2.29 6.44 -8.49
CA ALA A 72 3.68 6.70 -8.09
C ALA A 72 3.86 8.07 -7.42
N ALA A 73 3.14 9.10 -7.90
CA ALA A 73 3.16 10.44 -7.32
C ALA A 73 2.55 10.51 -5.90
N PHE A 74 1.81 9.48 -5.49
CA PHE A 74 1.23 9.36 -4.14
C PHE A 74 2.21 8.75 -3.11
N ASP A 75 3.39 8.30 -3.51
CA ASP A 75 4.37 7.73 -2.57
C ASP A 75 4.81 8.77 -1.52
N LEU A 76 4.77 8.36 -0.25
CA LEU A 76 5.18 9.17 0.91
C LEU A 76 6.62 8.85 1.35
N GLY A 77 7.30 7.95 0.64
CA GLY A 77 8.65 7.49 0.96
C GLY A 77 8.73 6.97 2.40
N GLU A 78 9.73 7.43 3.13
CA GLU A 78 9.97 6.98 4.51
C GLU A 78 8.82 7.29 5.48
N ALA A 79 8.09 8.38 5.25
CA ALA A 79 6.95 8.80 6.07
C ALA A 79 5.72 7.89 5.87
N GLY A 80 5.69 7.11 4.79
CA GLY A 80 4.63 6.13 4.51
C GLY A 80 4.73 4.84 5.31
N ARG A 81 5.85 4.60 6.01
CA ARG A 81 6.03 3.40 6.84
C ARG A 81 4.98 3.36 7.96
N LYS A 82 4.30 2.21 8.11
CA LYS A 82 3.32 1.96 9.19
C LYS A 82 3.74 0.85 10.15
N PHE A 83 4.65 -0.02 9.71
CA PHE A 83 5.14 -1.14 10.50
C PHE A 83 6.45 -0.76 11.19
N PHE A 84 6.33 -0.25 12.42
CA PHE A 84 7.48 0.12 13.26
C PHE A 84 7.65 -0.89 14.39
N VAL A 85 8.69 -1.72 14.30
CA VAL A 85 9.03 -2.68 15.36
C VAL A 85 9.44 -1.95 16.65
N SER A 86 9.97 -0.73 16.54
CA SER A 86 10.27 0.15 17.69
C SER A 86 9.04 0.48 18.54
N ASN A 87 7.83 0.44 17.97
CA ASN A 87 6.61 0.65 18.72
C ASN A 87 6.23 -0.58 19.57
N MET A 88 6.77 -1.75 19.23
CA MET A 88 6.54 -3.00 19.95
C MET A 88 7.65 -3.28 20.97
N PHE A 89 8.89 -2.84 20.70
CA PHE A 89 10.04 -3.11 21.55
C PHE A 89 10.90 -1.86 21.74
N GLN A 90 11.00 -1.39 22.98
CA GLN A 90 11.82 -0.23 23.33
C GLN A 90 13.30 -0.50 23.04
N GLY A 91 13.96 0.43 22.34
CA GLY A 91 15.39 0.35 22.01
C GLY A 91 15.72 -0.40 20.72
N TYR A 92 14.72 -0.95 20.01
CA TYR A 92 14.92 -1.59 18.69
C TYR A 92 15.58 -0.65 17.68
N ASP A 93 15.20 0.62 17.72
CA ASP A 93 15.74 1.70 16.88
C ASP A 93 17.24 1.92 17.07
N LYS A 94 17.80 1.50 18.22
CA LYS A 94 19.23 1.62 18.55
C LYS A 94 20.04 0.37 18.24
N HIS A 95 19.39 -0.70 17.76
CA HIS A 95 20.10 -1.93 17.41
C HIS A 95 21.06 -1.64 16.24
N PRO A 96 22.31 -2.13 16.28
CA PRO A 96 23.30 -1.86 15.22
C PRO A 96 22.83 -2.32 13.83
N GLU A 97 22.01 -3.37 13.79
CA GLU A 97 21.41 -3.91 12.56
C GLU A 97 19.96 -3.45 12.34
N CYS A 98 19.53 -2.33 12.93
CA CYS A 98 18.19 -1.81 12.68
C CYS A 98 18.08 -1.34 11.21
N PRO A 99 17.23 -1.95 10.37
CA PRO A 99 17.17 -1.61 8.94
C PRO A 99 16.59 -0.21 8.68
N TYR A 100 16.00 0.40 9.69
CA TYR A 100 15.37 1.72 9.64
C TYR A 100 15.97 2.69 10.65
N GLY A 101 17.14 2.35 11.23
CA GLY A 101 17.88 3.29 12.07
C GLY A 101 18.19 4.55 11.28
N LYS A 102 18.06 5.72 11.91
CA LYS A 102 18.60 6.94 11.30
C LYS A 102 20.12 6.79 11.21
N PRO A 103 20.77 7.26 10.13
CA PRO A 103 22.22 7.31 10.07
C PRO A 103 22.81 8.12 11.23
#